data_AF-A0A916YG04-F1
#
_entry.id   AF-A0A916YG04-F1
#
_cell.length_a   1.000
_cell.length_b   1.000
_cell.length_c   1.000
_cell.angle_alpha   90.00
_cell.angle_beta   90.00
_cell.angle_gamma   90.00
#
_symmetry.space_group_name_H-M   'P 1'
#
loop_
_entity.id
_entity.type
_entity.pdbx_description
1 polymer ?
#
loop_
_entity_poly.entity_id
_entity_poly.type
_entity_poly.pdbx_seq_one_letter_code
_entity_poly.pdbx_strand_id
1 'polypeptide(L)'
;MPAALPRMSLKRLAFALLAVGALAVAFLPASASAAESTPPVDEIPLPENGDYLGSTTEDEADPGGYAQTMPGVQPATLKGFDPGNIINDKTMYRSGTMSADAIQRFLNGKVARCDPNYTCLKDFAMRTATKPANAYCGGTYRGAARDTAAQIISKVSKACQVSERVLLVTLQKEQGLVTHTWPSDWRYDIAMGFGCPDGAACDSQYFGFQNQVYMAAKQLQRYTKDPYFSWYPVGKTSQVRWHPNAACGSGPVTIRNNATAALYYYTPYQPNRAALNAGYGTGDGCSAYGNRNFYNYFTDWFGSTQGGGGGGKADPRDSVAVHRFWSAKFDNAHFYTVNDAEANTLRRTDRNWTYEGRDFRVWTASNGSCRAGSVGVHRFWSSKFASHFYTADASEAQQVRTGDRNWAYEGVGFCAASGPSGTAPVHRFWSTKFGKHFYTANVTEANRLRTNDPNWAYEGVAFFAPRG
;
A
#
# COMPACT_ATOMS: atom_id res chain seq x y z
N MET A 1 78.18 1.16 7.42
CA MET A 1 77.84 2.46 6.80
C MET A 1 79.15 3.17 6.46
N PRO A 2 79.29 3.87 5.33
CA PRO A 2 78.74 3.64 3.99
C PRO A 2 79.85 3.60 2.91
N ALA A 3 79.59 2.96 1.77
CA ALA A 3 80.29 3.23 0.51
C ALA A 3 79.32 2.96 -0.65
N ALA A 4 79.31 3.86 -1.61
CA ALA A 4 78.23 4.08 -2.56
C ALA A 4 78.52 3.51 -3.96
N LEU A 5 77.45 3.04 -4.64
CA LEU A 5 77.13 3.08 -6.10
C LEU A 5 78.11 2.37 -7.09
N PRO A 6 77.70 1.96 -8.33
CA PRO A 6 76.64 2.52 -9.17
C PRO A 6 75.77 1.52 -10.00
N ARG A 7 74.92 2.11 -10.87
CA ARG A 7 73.95 1.57 -11.85
C ARG A 7 74.60 0.93 -13.10
N MET A 8 73.73 0.30 -13.93
CA MET A 8 73.80 -0.08 -15.37
C MET A 8 73.88 -1.60 -15.61
N SER A 9 73.35 -2.24 -16.65
CA SER A 9 72.47 -1.90 -17.78
C SER A 9 72.37 -3.15 -18.69
N LEU A 10 71.16 -3.46 -19.19
CA LEU A 10 70.78 -4.08 -20.48
C LEU A 10 71.46 -5.35 -21.09
N LYS A 11 70.57 -6.06 -21.81
CA LYS A 11 70.74 -6.97 -22.99
C LYS A 11 70.92 -8.46 -22.65
N ARG A 12 69.86 -9.27 -22.82
CA ARG A 12 69.47 -9.96 -24.08
C ARG A 12 70.57 -10.87 -24.62
N LEU A 13 70.40 -12.18 -24.46
CA LEU A 13 70.77 -13.17 -25.48
C LEU A 13 69.63 -14.18 -25.61
N ALA A 14 69.24 -14.41 -26.85
CA ALA A 14 68.25 -15.39 -27.30
C ALA A 14 68.96 -16.59 -27.93
N PHE A 15 68.16 -17.56 -28.40
CA PHE A 15 68.49 -18.79 -29.16
C PHE A 15 68.90 -19.99 -28.29
N ALA A 16 68.46 -21.22 -28.53
CA ALA A 16 67.76 -21.86 -29.65
C ALA A 16 67.26 -23.24 -29.18
N LEU A 17 65.99 -23.60 -29.45
CA LEU A 17 65.50 -24.57 -30.47
C LEU A 17 65.31 -26.03 -29.98
N LEU A 18 64.08 -26.50 -30.21
CA LEU A 18 63.57 -27.83 -30.61
C LEU A 18 63.89 -29.07 -29.76
N ALA A 19 63.05 -30.12 -29.67
CA ALA A 19 61.65 -30.35 -30.00
C ALA A 19 61.32 -31.81 -29.61
N VAL A 20 60.10 -32.00 -29.12
CA VAL A 20 59.16 -33.12 -29.35
C VAL A 20 59.55 -34.55 -28.93
N GLY A 21 58.69 -35.13 -28.08
CA GLY A 21 58.52 -36.58 -27.94
C GLY A 21 57.43 -36.93 -26.93
N ALA A 22 56.22 -37.20 -27.42
CA ALA A 22 55.04 -37.53 -26.62
C ALA A 22 55.09 -38.93 -26.03
N LEU A 23 54.58 -39.11 -24.80
CA LEU A 23 54.01 -40.38 -24.35
C LEU A 23 52.85 -40.11 -23.38
N ALA A 24 51.67 -40.59 -23.77
CA ALA A 24 50.46 -40.58 -22.96
C ALA A 24 50.49 -41.76 -21.98
N VAL A 25 50.29 -41.47 -20.70
CA VAL A 25 49.83 -42.45 -19.71
C VAL A 25 48.69 -41.80 -18.93
N ALA A 26 47.52 -42.41 -19.02
CA ALA A 26 46.32 -42.01 -18.31
C ALA A 26 46.45 -42.32 -16.82
N PHE A 27 46.32 -41.29 -15.98
CA PHE A 27 45.93 -41.41 -14.57
C PHE A 27 44.79 -40.43 -14.33
N LEU A 28 43.62 -40.97 -13.99
CA LEU A 28 42.47 -40.21 -13.47
C LEU A 28 42.81 -39.68 -12.06
N PRO A 29 42.44 -38.43 -11.76
CA PRO A 29 41.90 -38.12 -10.45
C PRO A 29 40.47 -37.59 -10.57
N ALA A 30 39.66 -38.01 -9.61
CA ALA A 30 38.28 -37.61 -9.45
C ALA A 30 38.15 -36.11 -9.11
N SER A 31 37.04 -35.55 -9.61
CA SER A 31 36.22 -34.49 -9.00
C SER A 31 36.87 -33.16 -8.62
N ALA A 32 36.59 -32.16 -9.45
CA ALA A 32 36.16 -30.85 -8.97
C ALA A 32 35.12 -30.30 -9.96
N SER A 33 33.85 -30.32 -9.54
CA SER A 33 32.80 -29.55 -10.21
C SER A 33 33.27 -28.10 -10.25
N ALA A 34 33.26 -27.49 -11.44
CA ALA A 34 33.41 -26.05 -11.56
C ALA A 34 32.32 -25.39 -10.71
N ALA A 35 32.72 -24.87 -9.55
CA ALA A 35 31.88 -24.00 -8.77
C ALA A 35 31.57 -22.78 -9.64
N GLU A 36 30.30 -22.59 -9.98
CA GLU A 36 29.80 -21.30 -10.44
C GLU A 36 30.20 -20.27 -9.39
N SER A 37 31.17 -19.42 -9.75
CA SER A 37 31.53 -18.26 -8.96
C SER A 37 30.31 -17.37 -8.87
N THR A 38 29.69 -17.30 -7.69
CA THR A 38 28.73 -16.24 -7.37
C THR A 38 29.40 -14.90 -7.62
N PRO A 39 28.86 -14.02 -8.48
CA PRO A 39 29.45 -12.70 -8.68
C PRO A 39 29.33 -11.88 -7.39
N PRO A 40 30.26 -10.95 -7.15
CA PRO A 40 30.23 -10.07 -6.00
C PRO A 40 28.95 -9.23 -6.01
N VAL A 41 28.48 -8.90 -4.81
CA VAL A 41 27.30 -8.06 -4.59
C VAL A 41 27.68 -6.62 -4.91
N ASP A 42 27.73 -6.28 -6.19
CA ASP A 42 28.18 -4.96 -6.63
C ASP A 42 27.22 -3.85 -6.19
N GLU A 43 27.85 -2.74 -5.86
CA GLU A 43 27.31 -1.52 -5.29
C GLU A 43 26.21 -0.94 -6.19
N ILE A 44 25.05 -0.63 -5.61
CA ILE A 44 23.94 -0.04 -6.37
C ILE A 44 24.36 1.37 -6.80
N PRO A 45 24.25 1.74 -8.09
CA PRO A 45 24.48 3.11 -8.54
C PRO A 45 23.75 4.11 -7.65
N LEU A 46 24.42 5.20 -7.27
CA LEU A 46 23.74 6.34 -6.65
C LEU A 46 22.84 6.95 -7.72
N PRO A 47 21.59 7.32 -7.41
CA PRO A 47 20.81 8.09 -8.36
C PRO A 47 21.54 9.41 -8.62
N GLU A 48 22.08 9.55 -9.83
CA GLU A 48 22.48 10.86 -10.33
C GLU A 48 21.22 11.74 -10.40
N ASN A 49 21.40 13.06 -10.39
CA ASN A 49 20.29 14.01 -10.52
C ASN A 49 19.48 13.72 -11.81
N GLY A 50 18.47 12.85 -11.76
CA GLY A 50 17.71 12.46 -12.95
C GLY A 50 17.28 10.99 -13.05
N ASP A 51 17.55 10.11 -12.09
CA ASP A 51 17.18 8.67 -12.19
C ASP A 51 15.66 8.37 -12.17
N TYR A 52 14.83 9.40 -11.98
CA TYR A 52 13.39 9.36 -12.27
C TYR A 52 12.87 10.81 -12.44
N LEU A 53 12.99 11.39 -13.63
CA LEU A 53 12.17 12.51 -14.06
C LEU A 53 10.74 11.99 -14.24
N GLY A 54 10.01 11.87 -13.13
CA GLY A 54 8.61 11.42 -13.10
C GLY A 54 7.84 11.89 -14.32
N SER A 55 7.49 10.92 -15.17
CA SER A 55 7.00 11.21 -16.49
C SER A 55 5.63 11.84 -16.33
N THR A 56 5.41 13.00 -16.93
CA THR A 56 4.11 13.69 -16.83
C THR A 56 3.12 13.16 -17.87
N THR A 57 3.30 11.89 -18.22
CA THR A 57 2.54 11.17 -19.23
C THR A 57 1.12 10.95 -18.73
N GLU A 58 0.19 10.91 -19.68
CA GLU A 58 -1.22 10.60 -19.40
C GLU A 58 -1.36 9.21 -18.75
N ASP A 59 -0.47 8.27 -19.07
CA ASP A 59 -0.39 6.94 -18.46
C ASP A 59 0.00 7.00 -16.98
N GLU A 60 0.85 7.93 -16.55
CA GLU A 60 1.08 8.18 -15.13
C GLU A 60 -0.12 8.86 -14.48
N ALA A 61 -0.88 9.72 -15.17
CA ALA A 61 -2.09 10.31 -14.60
C ALA A 61 -3.16 9.24 -14.30
N ASP A 62 -3.37 8.29 -15.22
CA ASP A 62 -4.33 7.17 -15.16
C ASP A 62 -3.69 5.84 -15.66
N PRO A 63 -2.99 5.07 -14.80
CA PRO A 63 -2.21 3.88 -15.19
C PRO A 63 -3.07 2.62 -15.44
N GLY A 64 -4.24 2.79 -16.04
CA GLY A 64 -5.03 1.70 -16.61
C GLY A 64 -6.49 1.73 -16.21
N GLY A 65 -7.32 2.46 -16.95
CA GLY A 65 -8.78 2.26 -17.11
C GLY A 65 -9.64 2.21 -15.84
N TYR A 66 -9.06 2.45 -14.67
CA TYR A 66 -9.71 2.31 -13.36
C TYR A 66 -10.86 3.31 -13.24
N ALA A 67 -10.68 4.52 -13.80
CA ALA A 67 -11.73 5.53 -13.85
C ALA A 67 -12.88 5.16 -14.82
N GLN A 68 -12.62 4.38 -15.87
CA GLN A 68 -13.62 4.05 -16.90
C GLN A 68 -14.58 2.93 -16.48
N THR A 69 -14.17 2.04 -15.56
CA THR A 69 -14.96 0.87 -15.14
C THR A 69 -15.78 1.05 -13.87
N MET A 70 -15.66 2.19 -13.18
CA MET A 70 -16.44 2.47 -11.97
C MET A 70 -17.41 3.65 -12.19
N PRO A 71 -18.71 3.39 -12.43
CA PRO A 71 -19.70 4.46 -12.40
C PRO A 71 -19.77 5.02 -10.97
N GLY A 72 -19.33 6.28 -10.80
CA GLY A 72 -19.46 7.01 -9.53
C GLY A 72 -18.15 7.37 -8.81
N VAL A 73 -16.97 7.17 -9.40
CA VAL A 73 -15.71 7.74 -8.84
C VAL A 73 -15.74 9.25 -9.03
N GLN A 74 -16.26 9.95 -8.02
CA GLN A 74 -16.01 11.38 -7.88
C GLN A 74 -14.51 11.57 -7.64
N PRO A 75 -13.86 12.58 -8.26
CA PRO A 75 -12.49 12.91 -7.96
C PRO A 75 -12.42 13.24 -6.47
N ALA A 76 -11.89 12.30 -5.68
CA ALA A 76 -11.56 12.59 -4.30
C ALA A 76 -10.52 13.71 -4.37
N THR A 77 -10.96 14.94 -4.11
CA THR A 77 -10.05 16.03 -3.76
C THR A 77 -9.11 15.45 -2.72
N LEU A 78 -7.80 15.57 -2.90
CA LEU A 78 -6.72 15.07 -2.03
C LEU A 78 -6.74 15.72 -0.64
N LYS A 79 -7.90 15.73 0.01
CA LYS A 79 -8.23 16.30 1.30
C LYS A 79 -7.52 15.44 2.35
N GLY A 80 -6.28 15.82 2.65
CA GLY A 80 -5.39 15.08 3.53
C GLY A 80 -4.00 14.83 2.95
N PHE A 81 -3.78 15.10 1.66
CA PHE A 81 -2.43 15.08 1.10
C PHE A 81 -1.63 16.23 1.69
N ASP A 82 -0.52 15.87 2.32
CA ASP A 82 0.45 16.80 2.85
C ASP A 82 1.81 16.49 2.19
N PRO A 83 2.35 17.39 1.35
CA PRO A 83 3.62 17.13 0.67
C PRO A 83 4.78 16.92 1.66
N GLY A 84 4.69 17.45 2.88
CA GLY A 84 5.69 17.26 3.92
C GLY A 84 5.52 15.98 4.74
N ASN A 85 4.38 15.29 4.59
CA ASN A 85 4.04 14.09 5.37
C ASN A 85 3.14 13.13 4.57
N ILE A 86 3.65 12.62 3.44
CA ILE A 86 2.87 11.79 2.51
C ILE A 86 2.45 10.47 3.17
N ILE A 87 3.36 9.84 3.92
CA ILE A 87 3.18 8.61 4.69
C ILE A 87 4.16 8.62 5.87
N ASN A 88 3.77 8.04 7.01
CA ASN A 88 4.68 7.99 8.16
C ASN A 88 5.62 6.76 8.14
N ASP A 89 6.73 6.88 8.87
CA ASP A 89 7.77 5.84 8.95
C ASP A 89 7.21 4.48 9.38
N LYS A 90 6.28 4.45 10.35
CA LYS A 90 5.67 3.22 10.86
C LYS A 90 4.80 2.51 9.82
N THR A 91 4.17 3.25 8.91
CA THR A 91 3.33 2.68 7.86
C THR A 91 4.18 2.23 6.68
N MET A 92 5.28 2.94 6.39
CA MET A 92 6.24 2.58 5.34
C MET A 92 7.10 1.37 5.70
N TYR A 93 7.80 1.44 6.83
CA TYR A 93 8.87 0.52 7.23
C TYR A 93 8.39 -0.54 8.24
N ARG A 94 7.27 -1.19 7.91
CA ARG A 94 6.71 -2.27 8.71
C ARG A 94 6.33 -3.43 7.82
N SER A 95 6.97 -4.57 8.01
CA SER A 95 6.55 -5.83 7.39
C SER A 95 5.38 -6.49 8.13
N GLY A 96 4.68 -7.42 7.50
CA GLY A 96 3.56 -8.14 8.10
C GLY A 96 2.25 -7.35 8.14
N THR A 97 2.12 -6.31 7.31
CA THR A 97 0.87 -5.54 7.12
C THR A 97 -0.17 -6.31 6.30
N MET A 98 0.27 -7.32 5.54
CA MET A 98 -0.55 -8.32 4.84
C MET A 98 0.16 -9.68 4.81
N SER A 99 -0.57 -10.78 4.98
CA SER A 99 -0.05 -12.13 4.67
C SER A 99 -0.04 -12.36 3.16
N ALA A 100 0.72 -13.35 2.68
CA ALA A 100 0.71 -13.74 1.27
C ALA A 100 -0.72 -14.04 0.78
N ASP A 101 -1.53 -14.77 1.56
CA ASP A 101 -2.93 -15.04 1.19
C ASP A 101 -3.79 -13.78 1.15
N ALA A 102 -3.54 -12.82 2.04
CA ALA A 102 -4.25 -11.54 2.03
C ALA A 102 -3.88 -10.71 0.79
N ILE A 103 -2.62 -10.74 0.37
CA ILE A 103 -2.17 -10.11 -0.87
C ILE A 103 -2.82 -10.81 -2.07
N GLN A 104 -2.84 -12.15 -2.09
CA GLN A 104 -3.45 -12.89 -3.18
C GLN A 104 -4.95 -12.58 -3.31
N ARG A 105 -5.69 -12.54 -2.19
CA ARG A 105 -7.10 -12.11 -2.19
C ARG A 105 -7.28 -10.68 -2.68
N PHE A 106 -6.38 -9.77 -2.27
CA PHE A 106 -6.39 -8.40 -2.75
C PHE A 106 -6.20 -8.33 -4.27
N LEU A 107 -5.19 -9.01 -4.82
CA LEU A 107 -4.92 -9.06 -6.25
C LEU A 107 -6.10 -9.68 -7.04
N ASN A 108 -6.68 -10.77 -6.53
CA ASN A 108 -7.87 -11.38 -7.12
C ASN A 108 -9.07 -10.42 -7.14
N GLY A 109 -9.19 -9.55 -6.13
CA GLY A 109 -10.24 -8.53 -6.07
C GLY A 109 -10.01 -7.33 -6.99
N LYS A 110 -8.79 -7.12 -7.48
CA LYS A 110 -8.46 -6.01 -8.39
C LYS A 110 -8.70 -6.36 -9.86
N VAL A 111 -8.51 -7.62 -10.23
CA VAL A 111 -8.73 -8.10 -11.60
C VAL A 111 -9.63 -9.32 -11.56
N ALA A 112 -10.89 -9.17 -11.97
CA ALA A 112 -11.85 -10.28 -12.01
C ALA A 112 -11.50 -11.29 -13.11
N ARG A 113 -11.11 -10.79 -14.30
CA ARG A 113 -10.76 -11.59 -15.47
C ARG A 113 -9.51 -11.02 -16.13
N CYS A 114 -8.56 -11.89 -16.42
CA CYS A 114 -7.41 -11.57 -17.27
C CYS A 114 -7.79 -11.76 -18.74
N ASP A 115 -7.25 -10.92 -19.60
CA ASP A 115 -7.43 -11.05 -21.04
C ASP A 115 -6.78 -12.35 -21.54
N PRO A 116 -7.37 -13.00 -22.57
CA PRO A 116 -6.80 -14.22 -23.12
C PRO A 116 -5.33 -14.04 -23.54
N ASN A 117 -4.49 -15.04 -23.25
CA ASN A 117 -3.05 -15.08 -23.55
C ASN A 117 -2.16 -14.16 -22.73
N TYR A 118 -2.71 -13.41 -21.77
CA TYR A 118 -1.92 -12.64 -20.80
C TYR A 118 -1.94 -13.30 -19.43
N THR A 119 -0.85 -13.12 -18.67
CA THR A 119 -0.78 -13.54 -17.27
C THR A 119 -0.88 -12.31 -16.39
N CYS A 120 -2.01 -12.10 -15.74
CA CYS A 120 -2.20 -10.97 -14.82
C CYS A 120 -1.41 -11.18 -13.53
N LEU A 121 -1.12 -10.10 -12.80
CA LEU A 121 -0.34 -10.17 -11.56
C LEU A 121 -0.92 -11.16 -10.53
N LYS A 122 -2.26 -11.29 -10.48
CA LYS A 122 -2.93 -12.26 -9.61
C LYS A 122 -2.63 -13.72 -9.95
N ASP A 123 -2.34 -14.03 -11.22
CA ASP A 123 -2.07 -15.39 -11.69
C ASP A 123 -0.56 -15.64 -11.93
N PHE A 124 0.26 -14.60 -11.82
CA PHE A 124 1.70 -14.64 -12.06
C PHE A 124 2.43 -15.50 -11.01
N ALA A 125 3.35 -16.33 -11.48
CA ALA A 125 4.30 -17.06 -10.66
C ALA A 125 5.62 -17.28 -11.39
N MET A 126 6.73 -17.32 -10.64
CA MET A 126 8.07 -17.57 -11.18
C MET A 126 8.92 -18.40 -10.21
N ARG A 127 9.98 -19.03 -10.72
CA ARG A 127 11.06 -19.54 -9.87
C ARG A 127 11.83 -18.37 -9.29
N THR A 128 12.19 -18.45 -8.01
CA THR A 128 12.91 -17.38 -7.30
C THR A 128 14.19 -17.89 -6.68
N ALA A 129 15.19 -17.01 -6.59
CA ALA A 129 16.46 -17.30 -5.94
C ALA A 129 16.45 -16.86 -4.46
N THR A 130 17.25 -17.51 -3.63
CA THR A 130 17.49 -17.04 -2.25
C THR A 130 18.34 -15.77 -2.29
N LYS A 131 17.95 -14.73 -1.54
CA LYS A 131 18.73 -13.49 -1.40
C LYS A 131 19.16 -13.33 0.06
N PRO A 132 20.46 -13.41 0.39
CA PRO A 132 20.94 -13.36 1.76
C PRO A 132 20.67 -12.00 2.40
N ALA A 133 20.63 -11.99 3.72
CA ALA A 133 20.53 -10.76 4.50
C ALA A 133 21.73 -9.84 4.22
N ASN A 134 21.50 -8.52 4.29
CA ASN A 134 22.50 -7.48 4.15
C ASN A 134 22.12 -6.25 5.00
N ALA A 135 22.90 -5.17 4.90
CA ALA A 135 22.70 -3.95 5.71
C ALA A 135 21.32 -3.27 5.51
N TYR A 136 20.70 -3.45 4.34
CA TYR A 136 19.42 -2.83 3.99
C TYR A 136 18.26 -3.78 4.25
N CYS A 137 18.37 -5.02 3.79
CA CYS A 137 17.43 -6.10 4.02
C CYS A 137 18.01 -7.11 5.01
N GLY A 138 17.74 -6.91 6.29
CA GLY A 138 18.30 -7.73 7.37
C GLY A 138 17.72 -9.16 7.45
N GLY A 139 16.60 -9.45 6.79
CA GLY A 139 16.05 -10.79 6.66
C GLY A 139 16.50 -11.48 5.37
N THR A 140 16.54 -12.80 5.39
CA THR A 140 16.84 -13.58 4.17
C THR A 140 15.56 -13.87 3.38
N TYR A 141 15.53 -13.51 2.09
CA TYR A 141 14.52 -14.03 1.17
C TYR A 141 14.87 -15.48 0.82
N ARG A 142 13.98 -16.43 1.09
CA ARG A 142 14.16 -17.85 0.70
C ARG A 142 13.48 -18.11 -0.66
N GLY A 143 14.29 -18.49 -1.65
CA GLY A 143 13.84 -18.87 -2.98
C GLY A 143 12.95 -20.11 -2.96
N ALA A 144 12.15 -20.29 -4.00
CA ALA A 144 11.33 -21.46 -4.22
C ALA A 144 11.26 -21.81 -5.72
N ALA A 145 10.91 -23.07 -6.02
CA ALA A 145 10.71 -23.52 -7.39
C ALA A 145 9.59 -22.75 -8.11
N ARG A 146 8.59 -22.26 -7.35
CA ARG A 146 7.48 -21.47 -7.85
C ARG A 146 6.90 -20.60 -6.73
N ASP A 147 7.21 -19.31 -6.75
CA ASP A 147 6.51 -18.30 -5.94
C ASP A 147 5.51 -17.55 -6.81
N THR A 148 4.29 -17.35 -6.28
CA THR A 148 3.32 -16.38 -6.80
C THR A 148 3.78 -14.94 -6.57
N ALA A 149 3.25 -13.98 -7.31
CA ALA A 149 3.51 -12.56 -7.05
C ALA A 149 3.22 -12.17 -5.58
N ALA A 150 2.14 -12.68 -5.00
CA ALA A 150 1.78 -12.45 -3.61
C ALA A 150 2.83 -12.99 -2.62
N GLN A 151 3.38 -14.18 -2.88
CA GLN A 151 4.46 -14.75 -2.06
C GLN A 151 5.75 -13.95 -2.19
N ILE A 152 6.10 -13.50 -3.41
CA ILE A 152 7.28 -12.67 -3.66
C ILE A 152 7.19 -11.37 -2.87
N ILE A 153 6.07 -10.64 -2.97
CA ILE A 153 5.84 -9.38 -2.24
C ILE A 153 5.94 -9.60 -0.73
N SER A 154 5.29 -10.64 -0.20
CA SER A 154 5.34 -10.94 1.25
C SER A 154 6.74 -11.30 1.73
N LYS A 155 7.49 -12.10 0.96
CA LYS A 155 8.86 -12.50 1.31
C LYS A 155 9.82 -11.31 1.24
N VAL A 156 9.72 -10.46 0.21
CA VAL A 156 10.53 -9.24 0.09
C VAL A 156 10.24 -8.28 1.24
N SER A 157 8.96 -8.02 1.53
CA SER A 157 8.55 -7.17 2.66
C SER A 157 9.22 -7.60 3.96
N LYS A 158 9.16 -8.90 4.28
CA LYS A 158 9.77 -9.46 5.50
C LYS A 158 11.30 -9.35 5.50
N ALA A 159 11.94 -9.60 4.36
CA ALA A 159 13.38 -9.50 4.21
C ALA A 159 13.87 -8.05 4.41
N CYS A 160 13.15 -7.08 3.84
CA CYS A 160 13.56 -5.68 3.80
C CYS A 160 12.86 -4.77 4.80
N GLN A 161 11.94 -5.27 5.62
CA GLN A 161 11.14 -4.46 6.56
C GLN A 161 10.43 -3.27 5.89
N VAL A 162 9.78 -3.52 4.75
CA VAL A 162 8.95 -2.54 4.02
C VAL A 162 7.55 -3.10 3.90
N SER A 163 6.51 -2.28 4.07
CA SER A 163 5.12 -2.73 4.04
C SER A 163 4.73 -3.37 2.71
N GLU A 164 4.02 -4.51 2.78
CA GLU A 164 3.40 -5.15 1.62
C GLU A 164 2.45 -4.20 0.88
N ARG A 165 1.75 -3.33 1.61
CA ARG A 165 0.83 -2.33 1.06
C ARG A 165 1.56 -1.27 0.27
N VAL A 166 2.72 -0.82 0.76
CA VAL A 166 3.59 0.10 0.02
C VAL A 166 4.07 -0.56 -1.26
N LEU A 167 4.59 -1.79 -1.19
CA LEU A 167 5.07 -2.49 -2.38
C LEU A 167 3.97 -2.67 -3.44
N LEU A 168 2.73 -2.97 -3.02
CA LEU A 168 1.57 -3.05 -3.92
C LEU A 168 1.22 -1.69 -4.55
N VAL A 169 1.24 -0.61 -3.77
CA VAL A 169 0.98 0.74 -4.31
C VAL A 169 2.08 1.17 -5.27
N THR A 170 3.34 0.89 -4.96
CA THR A 170 4.45 1.18 -5.87
C THR A 170 4.31 0.38 -7.16
N LEU A 171 4.03 -0.93 -7.11
CA LEU A 171 3.78 -1.74 -8.32
C LEU A 171 2.70 -1.13 -9.24
N GLN A 172 1.61 -0.61 -8.66
CA GLN A 172 0.56 0.04 -9.42
C GLN A 172 1.02 1.37 -10.00
N LYS A 173 1.69 2.18 -9.20
CA LYS A 173 2.16 3.50 -9.62
C LYS A 173 3.17 3.38 -10.77
N GLU A 174 4.10 2.43 -10.68
CA GLU A 174 5.22 2.32 -11.62
C GLU A 174 4.84 1.61 -12.92
N GLN A 175 3.91 0.63 -12.89
CA GLN A 175 3.60 -0.20 -14.06
C GLN A 175 2.11 -0.49 -14.27
N GLY A 176 1.21 0.07 -13.46
CA GLY A 176 -0.23 -0.25 -13.50
C GLY A 176 -0.55 -1.71 -13.14
N LEU A 177 0.45 -2.46 -12.69
CA LEU A 177 0.46 -3.93 -12.79
C LEU A 177 -0.57 -4.63 -11.90
N VAL A 178 -1.00 -3.97 -10.81
CA VAL A 178 -1.99 -4.53 -9.86
C VAL A 178 -3.39 -4.61 -10.46
N THR A 179 -3.73 -3.71 -11.38
CA THR A 179 -5.06 -3.62 -12.00
C THR A 179 -5.04 -3.99 -13.49
N HIS A 180 -3.87 -4.18 -14.09
CA HIS A 180 -3.70 -4.49 -15.50
C HIS A 180 -4.33 -5.84 -15.89
N THR A 181 -5.20 -5.84 -16.91
CA THR A 181 -5.86 -7.07 -17.40
C THR A 181 -5.12 -7.77 -18.54
N TRP A 182 -4.18 -7.08 -19.21
CA TRP A 182 -3.40 -7.60 -20.34
C TRP A 182 -1.89 -7.26 -20.26
N PRO A 183 -1.20 -7.51 -19.12
CA PRO A 183 0.17 -7.04 -18.95
C PRO A 183 1.13 -7.79 -19.88
N SER A 184 1.95 -7.03 -20.61
CA SER A 184 3.05 -7.61 -21.40
C SER A 184 4.14 -8.17 -20.49
N ASP A 185 4.85 -9.20 -20.95
CA ASP A 185 5.89 -9.88 -20.16
C ASP A 185 6.99 -8.93 -19.67
N TRP A 186 7.41 -7.96 -20.50
CA TRP A 186 8.44 -6.98 -20.13
C TRP A 186 8.07 -6.12 -18.91
N ARG A 187 6.77 -5.93 -18.62
CA ARG A 187 6.35 -5.20 -17.42
C ARG A 187 6.75 -5.92 -16.14
N TYR A 188 6.91 -7.25 -16.18
CA TYR A 188 7.43 -8.01 -15.05
C TYR A 188 8.94 -7.85 -14.88
N ASP A 189 9.66 -7.57 -15.97
CA ASP A 189 11.11 -7.36 -15.93
C ASP A 189 11.49 -6.00 -15.33
N ILE A 190 10.61 -5.00 -15.48
CA ILE A 190 10.82 -3.64 -14.96
C ILE A 190 9.68 -3.19 -14.03
N ALA A 191 9.10 -4.15 -13.29
CA ALA A 191 7.89 -4.01 -12.49
C ALA A 191 7.85 -2.82 -11.51
N MET A 192 9.02 -2.35 -11.07
CA MET A 192 9.16 -1.26 -10.10
C MET A 192 9.92 -0.05 -10.67
N GLY A 193 10.29 -0.09 -11.96
CA GLY A 193 11.15 0.93 -12.58
C GLY A 193 12.60 0.95 -12.05
N PHE A 194 13.03 -0.08 -11.31
CA PHE A 194 14.36 -0.09 -10.71
C PHE A 194 15.43 -0.39 -11.76
N GLY A 195 16.45 0.47 -11.85
CA GLY A 195 17.53 0.34 -12.82
C GLY A 195 17.15 0.79 -14.24
N CYS A 196 16.11 1.62 -14.37
CA CYS A 196 15.65 2.20 -15.63
C CYS A 196 15.90 3.71 -15.66
N PRO A 197 17.14 4.18 -15.90
CA PRO A 197 17.45 5.60 -15.96
C PRO A 197 16.80 6.26 -17.17
N ASP A 198 16.43 7.54 -17.04
CA ASP A 198 15.81 8.28 -18.13
C ASP A 198 16.75 8.49 -19.31
N GLY A 199 16.21 8.31 -20.52
CA GLY A 199 16.96 8.51 -21.77
C GLY A 199 18.00 7.41 -22.06
N ALA A 200 18.02 6.34 -21.26
CA ALA A 200 18.89 5.19 -21.45
C ALA A 200 18.11 3.87 -21.32
N ALA A 201 18.73 2.76 -21.74
CA ALA A 201 18.15 1.44 -21.59
C ALA A 201 18.17 1.00 -20.11
N CYS A 202 17.13 0.27 -19.69
CA CYS A 202 17.13 -0.34 -18.37
C CYS A 202 18.27 -1.36 -18.23
N ASP A 203 18.88 -1.39 -17.06
CA ASP A 203 19.91 -2.36 -16.72
C ASP A 203 19.30 -3.75 -16.54
N SER A 204 19.60 -4.61 -17.52
CA SER A 204 19.15 -6.00 -17.58
C SER A 204 19.54 -6.84 -16.35
N GLN A 205 20.57 -6.43 -15.58
CA GLN A 205 20.96 -7.11 -14.35
C GLN A 205 19.82 -7.14 -13.30
N TYR A 206 18.90 -6.17 -13.37
CA TYR A 206 17.78 -6.06 -12.45
C TYR A 206 16.46 -6.63 -12.99
N PHE A 207 16.48 -7.25 -14.17
CA PHE A 207 15.27 -7.83 -14.76
C PHE A 207 14.71 -8.99 -13.93
N GLY A 208 13.41 -9.23 -14.11
CA GLY A 208 12.59 -10.20 -13.40
C GLY A 208 11.88 -9.63 -12.17
N PHE A 209 10.63 -10.04 -12.01
CA PHE A 209 9.72 -9.51 -10.97
C PHE A 209 10.30 -9.61 -9.54
N GLN A 210 10.95 -10.72 -9.19
CA GLN A 210 11.60 -10.87 -7.89
C GLN A 210 12.69 -9.80 -7.67
N ASN A 211 13.53 -9.56 -8.68
CA ASN A 211 14.63 -8.61 -8.58
C ASN A 211 14.10 -7.18 -8.45
N GLN A 212 13.12 -6.80 -9.28
CA GLN A 212 12.48 -5.49 -9.23
C GLN A 212 11.87 -5.20 -7.85
N VAL A 213 11.03 -6.10 -7.32
CA VAL A 213 10.39 -5.90 -6.00
C VAL A 213 11.43 -5.87 -4.88
N TYR A 214 12.44 -6.75 -4.92
CA TYR A 214 13.50 -6.79 -3.90
C TYR A 214 14.37 -5.54 -3.91
N MET A 215 14.80 -5.08 -5.09
CA MET A 215 15.68 -3.92 -5.22
C MET A 215 14.96 -2.62 -4.87
N ALA A 216 13.70 -2.46 -5.26
CA ALA A 216 12.88 -1.33 -4.81
C ALA A 216 12.75 -1.29 -3.27
N ALA A 217 12.47 -2.43 -2.63
CA ALA A 217 12.38 -2.49 -1.15
C ALA A 217 13.74 -2.22 -0.47
N LYS A 218 14.82 -2.77 -1.03
CA LYS A 218 16.21 -2.51 -0.58
C LYS A 218 16.54 -1.03 -0.71
N GLN A 219 16.14 -0.39 -1.80
CA GLN A 219 16.41 1.02 -2.07
C GLN A 219 15.65 1.94 -1.11
N LEU A 220 14.38 1.63 -0.79
CA LEU A 220 13.63 2.36 0.25
C LEU A 220 14.34 2.31 1.61
N GLN A 221 14.91 1.16 1.99
CA GLN A 221 15.74 1.06 3.19
C GLN A 221 17.02 1.89 3.08
N ARG A 222 17.69 1.84 1.93
CA ARG A 222 18.95 2.55 1.66
C ARG A 222 18.81 4.06 1.84
N TYR A 223 17.72 4.65 1.35
CA TYR A 223 17.43 6.08 1.52
C TYR A 223 17.41 6.56 2.98
N THR A 224 17.20 5.66 3.95
CA THR A 224 17.17 6.00 5.38
C THR A 224 18.48 5.74 6.10
N LYS A 225 19.40 5.00 5.48
CA LYS A 225 20.62 4.47 6.13
C LYS A 225 21.90 5.09 5.59
N ASP A 226 21.93 5.38 4.29
CA ASP A 226 23.13 5.91 3.64
C ASP A 226 23.19 7.45 3.78
N PRO A 227 24.36 8.03 4.08
CA PRO A 227 24.50 9.48 4.29
C PRO A 227 24.41 10.30 3.00
N TYR A 228 24.49 9.67 1.83
CA TYR A 228 24.49 10.35 0.53
C TYR A 228 23.12 10.99 0.19
N PHE A 229 22.03 10.48 0.77
CA PHE A 229 20.68 10.97 0.54
C PHE A 229 20.38 12.20 1.41
N SER A 230 20.84 13.37 0.95
CA SER A 230 20.82 14.62 1.71
C SER A 230 19.98 15.74 1.09
N TRP A 231 19.39 15.55 -0.09
CA TRP A 231 18.65 16.61 -0.81
C TRP A 231 17.29 16.97 -0.17
N TYR A 232 16.69 16.05 0.58
CA TYR A 232 15.44 16.24 1.30
C TYR A 232 15.60 15.94 2.81
N PRO A 233 16.34 16.78 3.55
CA PRO A 233 16.65 16.52 4.94
C PRO A 233 15.40 16.61 5.82
N VAL A 234 15.21 15.58 6.67
CA VAL A 234 14.10 15.51 7.63
C VAL A 234 14.18 16.67 8.63
N GLY A 235 13.02 17.27 8.94
CA GLY A 235 12.86 18.42 9.82
C GLY A 235 13.09 19.77 9.15
N LYS A 236 13.53 19.81 7.89
CA LYS A 236 13.85 21.05 7.17
C LYS A 236 12.91 21.28 5.99
N THR A 237 12.81 22.54 5.58
CA THR A 237 12.09 22.95 4.37
C THR A 237 13.00 22.87 3.16
N SER A 238 12.57 22.13 2.14
CA SER A 238 13.24 22.01 0.84
C SER A 238 12.37 22.60 -0.26
N GLN A 239 12.97 23.15 -1.30
CA GLN A 239 12.25 23.58 -2.51
C GLN A 239 12.09 22.38 -3.44
N VAL A 240 10.94 21.72 -3.38
CA VAL A 240 10.66 20.55 -4.21
C VAL A 240 10.05 21.02 -5.52
N ARG A 241 10.56 20.53 -6.65
CA ARG A 241 10.05 20.92 -7.98
C ARG A 241 8.63 20.37 -8.20
N TRP A 242 7.84 21.10 -8.99
CA TRP A 242 6.51 20.62 -9.40
C TRP A 242 6.59 19.66 -10.60
N HIS A 243 7.65 19.76 -11.40
CA HIS A 243 7.78 19.07 -12.67
C HIS A 243 9.28 18.97 -13.08
N PRO A 244 9.69 17.98 -13.91
CA PRO A 244 11.03 17.91 -14.52
C PRO A 244 11.48 19.20 -15.22
N ASN A 245 10.62 19.75 -16.08
CA ASN A 245 10.74 21.09 -16.65
C ASN A 245 10.91 22.16 -15.56
N ALA A 246 12.12 22.72 -15.47
CA ALA A 246 12.47 23.73 -14.48
C ALA A 246 11.62 25.01 -14.58
N ALA A 247 11.03 25.31 -15.75
CA ALA A 247 10.16 26.48 -15.93
C ALA A 247 8.87 26.41 -15.09
N CYS A 248 8.45 25.20 -14.70
CA CYS A 248 7.31 25.01 -13.80
C CYS A 248 7.58 25.40 -12.35
N GLY A 249 8.85 25.63 -11.99
CA GLY A 249 9.26 26.08 -10.67
C GLY A 249 9.16 25.01 -9.58
N SER A 250 9.15 25.48 -8.33
CA SER A 250 9.16 24.67 -7.11
C SER A 250 8.30 25.30 -6.02
N GLY A 251 8.07 24.56 -4.94
CA GLY A 251 7.40 25.05 -3.74
C GLY A 251 8.09 24.58 -2.45
N PRO A 252 7.95 25.33 -1.34
CA PRO A 252 8.51 24.94 -0.06
C PRO A 252 7.77 23.74 0.54
N VAL A 253 8.52 22.71 0.92
CA VAL A 253 8.00 21.51 1.60
C VAL A 253 8.84 21.22 2.84
N THR A 254 8.23 21.22 4.02
CA THR A 254 8.87 20.77 5.25
C THR A 254 8.79 19.25 5.36
N ILE A 255 9.90 18.56 5.15
CA ILE A 255 9.96 17.09 5.16
C ILE A 255 9.92 16.59 6.59
N ARG A 256 8.86 15.87 7.00
CA ARG A 256 8.63 15.54 8.42
C ARG A 256 9.16 14.19 8.88
N ASN A 257 9.44 13.27 7.97
CA ASN A 257 9.91 11.93 8.31
C ASN A 257 10.69 11.27 7.16
N ASN A 258 11.35 10.15 7.45
CA ASN A 258 12.21 9.44 6.51
C ASN A 258 11.43 8.79 5.37
N ALA A 259 10.21 8.33 5.60
CA ALA A 259 9.36 7.72 4.59
C ALA A 259 8.91 8.72 3.53
N THR A 260 8.58 9.95 3.94
CA THR A 260 8.28 11.04 3.02
C THR A 260 9.53 11.46 2.24
N ALA A 261 10.70 11.55 2.89
CA ALA A 261 11.96 11.81 2.21
C ALA A 261 12.26 10.73 1.15
N ALA A 262 12.11 9.44 1.51
CA ALA A 262 12.29 8.30 0.62
C ALA A 262 11.38 8.35 -0.61
N LEU A 263 10.13 8.78 -0.47
CA LEU A 263 9.22 8.96 -1.61
C LEU A 263 9.67 10.08 -2.56
N TYR A 264 10.29 11.14 -2.06
CA TYR A 264 10.90 12.15 -2.92
C TYR A 264 12.22 11.69 -3.55
N TYR A 265 13.00 10.85 -2.89
CA TYR A 265 14.16 10.22 -3.54
C TYR A 265 13.75 9.22 -4.62
N TYR A 266 12.62 8.54 -4.45
CA TYR A 266 12.06 7.62 -5.43
C TYR A 266 11.38 8.37 -6.59
N THR A 267 10.61 9.43 -6.28
CA THR A 267 9.90 10.27 -7.24
C THR A 267 10.02 11.75 -6.89
N PRO A 268 10.96 12.50 -7.49
CA PRO A 268 11.44 13.80 -7.01
C PRO A 268 10.57 15.00 -7.41
N TYR A 269 9.24 14.84 -7.40
CA TYR A 269 8.30 15.93 -7.66
C TYR A 269 7.13 15.93 -6.70
N GLN A 270 6.74 17.12 -6.26
CA GLN A 270 5.47 17.32 -5.57
C GLN A 270 4.38 17.66 -6.60
N PRO A 271 3.13 17.23 -6.38
CA PRO A 271 2.01 17.55 -7.26
C PRO A 271 1.57 19.01 -7.10
N ASN A 272 1.45 19.73 -8.21
CA ASN A 272 0.92 21.10 -8.18
C ASN A 272 -0.60 21.11 -7.91
N ARG A 273 -1.20 22.30 -7.79
CA ARG A 273 -2.62 22.42 -7.49
C ARG A 273 -3.52 21.78 -8.55
N ALA A 274 -3.16 21.85 -9.83
CA ALA A 274 -3.93 21.24 -10.91
C ALA A 274 -3.93 19.71 -10.80
N ALA A 275 -2.76 19.10 -10.61
CA ALA A 275 -2.61 17.66 -10.34
C ALA A 275 -3.42 17.23 -9.10
N LEU A 276 -3.43 18.06 -8.05
CA LEU A 276 -4.16 17.74 -6.82
C LEU A 276 -5.69 17.80 -7.01
N ASN A 277 -6.16 18.77 -7.79
CA ASN A 277 -7.59 18.96 -8.08
C ASN A 277 -8.13 17.88 -9.01
N ALA A 278 -7.29 17.31 -9.87
CA ALA A 278 -7.70 16.34 -10.87
C ALA A 278 -8.14 14.98 -10.28
N GLY A 279 -7.86 14.68 -9.00
CA GLY A 279 -7.95 13.29 -8.53
C GLY A 279 -7.13 12.41 -9.47
N TYR A 280 -7.60 11.23 -9.87
CA TYR A 280 -6.98 10.36 -10.91
C TYR A 280 -6.92 10.95 -12.32
N GLY A 281 -7.45 12.14 -12.56
CA GLY A 281 -7.37 12.78 -13.86
C GLY A 281 -6.01 13.41 -14.18
N THR A 282 -5.94 13.93 -15.41
CA THR A 282 -4.81 14.72 -15.90
C THR A 282 -4.93 16.17 -15.41
N GLY A 283 -3.79 16.73 -15.02
CA GLY A 283 -3.65 18.13 -14.60
C GLY A 283 -3.25 19.06 -15.75
N ASP A 284 -2.52 20.13 -15.43
CA ASP A 284 -1.91 21.03 -16.43
C ASP A 284 -0.50 20.56 -16.85
N GLY A 285 0.16 21.28 -17.76
CA GLY A 285 1.50 20.96 -18.26
C GLY A 285 2.64 21.07 -17.22
N CYS A 286 2.34 21.44 -15.97
CA CYS A 286 3.28 21.47 -14.85
C CYS A 286 2.91 20.48 -13.75
N SER A 287 2.00 19.56 -14.04
CA SER A 287 1.51 18.55 -13.10
C SER A 287 2.39 17.32 -13.08
N ALA A 288 2.83 16.90 -11.90
CA ALA A 288 3.45 15.60 -11.67
C ALA A 288 2.54 14.70 -10.82
N TYR A 289 2.51 13.40 -11.15
CA TYR A 289 1.51 12.48 -10.60
C TYR A 289 2.07 11.47 -9.60
N GLY A 290 3.35 11.12 -9.65
CA GLY A 290 3.94 10.03 -8.85
C GLY A 290 3.56 10.01 -7.36
N ASN A 291 3.94 11.05 -6.59
CA ASN A 291 3.63 11.11 -5.16
C ASN A 291 2.13 11.26 -4.86
N ARG A 292 1.39 11.94 -5.73
CA ARG A 292 -0.07 12.09 -5.66
C ARG A 292 -0.76 10.75 -5.85
N ASN A 293 -0.35 9.96 -6.83
CA ASN A 293 -0.86 8.62 -7.11
C ASN A 293 -0.53 7.63 -6.00
N PHE A 294 0.70 7.66 -5.49
CA PHE A 294 1.07 6.86 -4.34
C PHE A 294 0.06 7.09 -3.19
N TYR A 295 -0.19 8.36 -2.85
CA TYR A 295 -1.14 8.70 -1.81
C TYR A 295 -2.55 8.21 -2.12
N ASN A 296 -3.07 8.48 -3.33
CA ASN A 296 -4.42 8.08 -3.74
C ASN A 296 -4.62 6.56 -3.67
N TYR A 297 -3.72 5.78 -4.29
CA TYR A 297 -3.81 4.32 -4.25
C TYR A 297 -3.74 3.79 -2.83
N PHE A 298 -2.84 4.34 -2.01
CA PHE A 298 -2.73 3.91 -0.62
C PHE A 298 -4.01 4.20 0.17
N THR A 299 -4.54 5.42 0.07
CA THR A 299 -5.75 5.81 0.79
C THR A 299 -6.97 5.04 0.34
N ASP A 300 -7.12 4.83 -0.96
CA ASP A 300 -8.27 4.12 -1.52
C ASP A 300 -8.25 2.63 -1.16
N TRP A 301 -7.07 2.03 -1.12
CA TRP A 301 -6.96 0.57 -0.93
C TRP A 301 -6.81 0.18 0.53
N PHE A 302 -6.16 1.02 1.33
CA PHE A 302 -5.70 0.64 2.67
C PHE A 302 -6.03 1.67 3.76
N GLY A 303 -6.62 2.82 3.40
CA GLY A 303 -6.95 3.90 4.31
C GLY A 303 -5.76 4.80 4.64
N SER A 304 -5.77 5.44 5.81
CA SER A 304 -4.79 6.48 6.18
C SER A 304 -3.32 6.06 6.01
N THR A 305 -2.53 6.92 5.36
CA THR A 305 -1.06 6.81 5.27
C THR A 305 -0.34 7.15 6.59
N GLN A 306 -1.08 7.65 7.59
CA GLN A 306 -0.55 8.04 8.89
C GLN A 306 -0.73 6.96 9.97
N GLY A 307 -1.12 5.75 9.55
CA GLY A 307 -1.41 4.64 10.45
C GLY A 307 -2.91 4.40 10.57
N GLY A 308 -3.29 3.13 10.44
CA GLY A 308 -4.69 2.73 10.37
C GLY A 308 -4.96 1.23 10.17
N GLY A 309 -4.06 0.44 9.56
CA GLY A 309 -4.36 -0.97 9.31
C GLY A 309 -3.20 -1.96 9.47
N GLY A 310 -3.47 -3.04 10.21
CA GLY A 310 -2.74 -4.32 10.15
C GLY A 310 -1.67 -4.57 11.22
N GLY A 311 -2.02 -5.29 12.30
CA GLY A 311 -1.08 -6.14 13.06
C GLY A 311 -0.70 -5.74 14.50
N GLY A 312 -1.34 -4.74 15.12
CA GLY A 312 -1.17 -4.46 16.56
C GLY A 312 -2.45 -4.77 17.33
N LYS A 313 -2.39 -4.97 18.65
CA LYS A 313 -3.59 -4.96 19.50
C LYS A 313 -4.36 -3.65 19.29
N ALA A 314 -5.69 -3.70 19.35
CA ALA A 314 -6.54 -2.54 19.26
C ALA A 314 -6.23 -1.57 20.43
N ASP A 315 -5.63 -0.42 20.13
CA ASP A 315 -5.36 0.65 21.08
C ASP A 315 -6.51 1.66 21.01
N PRO A 316 -7.20 1.99 22.13
CA PRO A 316 -8.29 2.96 22.13
C PRO A 316 -7.94 4.32 21.50
N ARG A 317 -6.67 4.73 21.56
CA ARG A 317 -6.18 5.98 20.96
C ARG A 317 -6.22 5.98 19.44
N ASP A 318 -6.21 4.80 18.82
CA ASP A 318 -6.32 4.62 17.37
C ASP A 318 -7.78 4.54 16.89
N SER A 319 -8.76 4.68 17.78
CA SER A 319 -10.18 4.66 17.41
C SER A 319 -10.56 5.94 16.67
N VAL A 320 -11.52 5.85 15.76
CA VAL A 320 -12.12 6.96 15.02
C VAL A 320 -13.59 7.10 15.40
N ALA A 321 -14.15 8.29 15.24
CA ALA A 321 -15.55 8.52 15.53
C ALA A 321 -16.45 7.99 14.41
N VAL A 322 -17.60 7.43 14.79
CA VAL A 322 -18.69 7.11 13.86
C VAL A 322 -19.58 8.33 13.69
N HIS A 323 -19.70 8.79 12.46
CA HIS A 323 -20.63 9.83 12.05
C HIS A 323 -22.03 9.25 11.94
N ARG A 324 -23.01 9.92 12.58
CA ARG A 324 -24.43 9.57 12.50
C ARG A 324 -25.19 10.60 11.68
N PHE A 325 -26.01 10.10 10.76
CA PHE A 325 -26.92 10.89 9.95
C PHE A 325 -28.34 10.38 10.11
N TRP A 326 -29.29 11.29 10.01
CA TRP A 326 -30.71 11.02 10.06
C TRP A 326 -31.41 11.56 8.81
N SER A 327 -32.43 10.86 8.33
CA SER A 327 -33.25 11.34 7.23
C SER A 327 -34.75 11.19 7.51
N ALA A 328 -35.45 12.32 7.53
CA ALA A 328 -36.91 12.35 7.47
C ALA A 328 -37.43 11.80 6.13
N LYS A 329 -36.68 12.01 5.05
CA LYS A 329 -37.08 11.66 3.68
C LYS A 329 -37.10 10.14 3.45
N PHE A 330 -36.26 9.42 4.17
CA PHE A 330 -36.14 7.96 4.10
C PHE A 330 -36.78 7.27 5.31
N ASP A 331 -37.94 7.74 5.73
CA ASP A 331 -38.74 7.15 6.81
C ASP A 331 -37.94 6.89 8.10
N ASN A 332 -37.29 7.93 8.61
CA ASN A 332 -36.53 7.88 9.87
C ASN A 332 -35.27 6.98 9.78
N ALA A 333 -34.68 6.88 8.59
CA ALA A 333 -33.44 6.12 8.39
C ALA A 333 -32.27 6.80 9.10
N HIS A 334 -31.39 5.95 9.64
CA HIS A 334 -30.10 6.37 10.15
C HIS A 334 -28.97 5.76 9.33
N PHE A 335 -27.92 6.53 9.13
CA PHE A 335 -26.71 6.10 8.45
C PHE A 335 -25.48 6.33 9.33
N TYR A 336 -24.60 5.33 9.39
CA TYR A 336 -23.43 5.30 10.27
C TYR A 336 -22.18 5.03 9.44
N THR A 337 -21.20 5.94 9.53
CA THR A 337 -19.93 5.77 8.84
C THR A 337 -18.73 6.25 9.64
N VAL A 338 -17.62 5.53 9.50
CA VAL A 338 -16.29 5.95 9.98
C VAL A 338 -15.52 6.76 8.95
N ASN A 339 -16.05 6.87 7.73
CA ASN A 339 -15.40 7.56 6.63
C ASN A 339 -15.71 9.06 6.69
N ASP A 340 -14.73 9.86 7.13
CA ASP A 340 -14.85 11.33 7.18
C ASP A 340 -15.19 11.93 5.80
N ALA A 341 -14.74 11.34 4.69
CA ALA A 341 -15.03 11.85 3.34
C ALA A 341 -16.49 11.61 2.94
N GLU A 342 -17.01 10.42 3.24
CA GLU A 342 -18.42 10.08 3.05
C GLU A 342 -19.32 11.00 3.89
N ALA A 343 -18.99 11.16 5.17
CA ALA A 343 -19.72 12.04 6.06
C ALA A 343 -19.70 13.50 5.57
N ASN A 344 -18.52 14.01 5.16
CA ASN A 344 -18.42 15.38 4.64
C ASN A 344 -19.17 15.56 3.31
N THR A 345 -19.24 14.53 2.48
CA THR A 345 -19.99 14.54 1.23
C THR A 345 -21.48 14.63 1.52
N LEU A 346 -22.04 13.73 2.33
CA LEU A 346 -23.45 13.76 2.74
C LEU A 346 -23.84 15.13 3.32
N ARG A 347 -23.02 15.70 4.21
CA ARG A 347 -23.24 17.04 4.79
C ARG A 347 -23.32 18.17 3.76
N ARG A 348 -22.60 18.06 2.64
CA ARG A 348 -22.46 19.14 1.66
C ARG A 348 -23.43 18.97 0.49
N THR A 349 -23.63 17.75 0.03
CA THR A 349 -24.25 17.47 -1.27
C THR A 349 -25.65 16.89 -1.15
N ASP A 350 -26.00 16.23 -0.06
CA ASP A 350 -27.30 15.58 0.08
C ASP A 350 -28.12 16.21 1.22
N ARG A 351 -29.04 17.10 0.82
CA ARG A 351 -29.95 17.79 1.75
C ARG A 351 -30.97 16.85 2.40
N ASN A 352 -31.09 15.59 1.96
CA ASN A 352 -31.98 14.62 2.59
C ASN A 352 -31.39 14.03 3.88
N TRP A 353 -30.10 14.26 4.16
CA TRP A 353 -29.43 13.76 5.36
C TRP A 353 -29.04 14.89 6.31
N THR A 354 -29.60 14.86 7.51
CA THR A 354 -29.23 15.71 8.63
C THR A 354 -28.10 15.06 9.41
N TYR A 355 -26.99 15.78 9.59
CA TYR A 355 -25.89 15.30 10.42
C TYR A 355 -26.21 15.47 11.91
N GLU A 356 -26.20 14.37 12.65
CA GLU A 356 -26.55 14.35 14.07
C GLU A 356 -25.32 14.35 14.99
N GLY A 357 -24.12 14.17 14.44
CA GLY A 357 -22.87 14.26 15.19
C GLY A 357 -22.08 12.94 15.23
N ARG A 358 -21.30 12.81 16.30
CA ARG A 358 -20.38 11.68 16.55
C ARG A 358 -20.83 11.00 17.85
N ASP A 359 -21.37 9.80 17.73
CA ASP A 359 -22.05 9.11 18.85
C ASP A 359 -21.07 8.22 19.63
N PHE A 360 -20.33 7.37 18.92
CA PHE A 360 -19.33 6.48 19.50
C PHE A 360 -18.09 6.35 18.64
N ARG A 361 -17.05 5.70 19.19
CA ARG A 361 -15.78 5.45 18.51
C ARG A 361 -15.61 3.97 18.21
N VAL A 362 -14.91 3.65 17.13
CA VAL A 362 -14.60 2.28 16.66
C VAL A 362 -13.24 2.30 15.95
N TRP A 363 -12.68 1.14 15.60
CA TRP A 363 -11.51 1.09 14.73
C TRP A 363 -11.94 0.87 13.27
N THR A 364 -11.18 1.40 12.32
CA THR A 364 -11.40 1.12 10.91
C THR A 364 -11.06 -0.33 10.59
N ALA A 365 -11.93 -0.99 9.83
CA ALA A 365 -11.64 -2.32 9.30
C ALA A 365 -10.60 -2.20 8.19
N SER A 366 -9.65 -3.12 8.14
CA SER A 366 -8.62 -3.15 7.11
C SER A 366 -8.82 -4.39 6.25
N ASN A 367 -9.29 -4.22 5.01
CA ASN A 367 -9.67 -5.31 4.10
C ASN A 367 -10.64 -6.31 4.76
N GLY A 368 -11.68 -5.79 5.42
CA GLY A 368 -12.66 -6.59 6.14
C GLY A 368 -12.12 -7.29 7.40
N SER A 369 -10.90 -6.99 7.84
CA SER A 369 -10.26 -7.61 9.00
C SER A 369 -10.08 -6.62 10.14
N CYS A 370 -10.18 -7.15 11.37
CA CYS A 370 -10.05 -6.38 12.61
C CYS A 370 -8.77 -6.71 13.37
N ARG A 371 -8.31 -5.76 14.18
CA ARG A 371 -7.11 -5.89 15.02
C ARG A 371 -7.37 -6.87 16.17
N ALA A 372 -6.32 -7.49 16.72
CA ALA A 372 -6.46 -8.33 17.91
C ALA A 372 -7.03 -7.50 19.09
N GLY A 373 -8.04 -8.03 19.79
CA GLY A 373 -8.80 -7.29 20.82
C GLY A 373 -9.96 -6.46 20.26
N SER A 374 -10.28 -6.61 18.97
CA SER A 374 -11.47 -6.06 18.34
C SER A 374 -12.18 -7.12 17.51
N VAL A 375 -13.48 -6.93 17.27
CA VAL A 375 -14.36 -7.81 16.50
C VAL A 375 -14.98 -7.05 15.35
N GLY A 376 -15.23 -7.73 14.24
CA GLY A 376 -15.84 -7.12 13.06
C GLY A 376 -17.31 -6.82 13.28
N VAL A 377 -17.73 -5.60 12.95
CA VAL A 377 -19.13 -5.24 12.84
C VAL A 377 -19.55 -5.39 11.38
N HIS A 378 -20.34 -6.41 11.13
CA HIS A 378 -20.87 -6.78 9.83
C HIS A 378 -21.95 -5.79 9.41
N ARG A 379 -21.86 -5.29 8.16
CA ARG A 379 -22.82 -4.36 7.57
C ARG A 379 -23.64 -5.06 6.50
N PHE A 380 -24.94 -4.79 6.50
CA PHE A 380 -25.89 -5.27 5.50
C PHE A 380 -26.72 -4.10 4.98
N TRP A 381 -27.05 -4.12 3.69
CA TRP A 381 -27.99 -3.19 3.07
C TRP A 381 -29.29 -3.90 2.72
N SER A 382 -30.43 -3.26 2.98
CA SER A 382 -31.72 -3.72 2.47
C SER A 382 -32.35 -2.66 1.56
N SER A 383 -32.58 -3.03 0.30
CA SER A 383 -33.36 -2.19 -0.62
C SER A 383 -34.84 -2.13 -0.24
N LYS A 384 -35.38 -3.18 0.38
CA LYS A 384 -36.75 -3.23 0.89
C LYS A 384 -36.96 -2.25 2.04
N PHE A 385 -36.02 -2.20 2.97
CA PHE A 385 -36.12 -1.33 4.14
C PHE A 385 -35.44 0.02 3.94
N ALA A 386 -34.71 0.24 2.84
CA ALA A 386 -33.84 1.40 2.61
C ALA A 386 -32.98 1.72 3.85
N SER A 387 -32.38 0.68 4.43
CA SER A 387 -31.69 0.75 5.71
C SER A 387 -30.48 -0.15 5.74
N HIS A 388 -29.51 0.26 6.56
CA HIS A 388 -28.42 -0.61 6.96
C HIS A 388 -28.77 -1.38 8.24
N PHE A 389 -28.18 -2.57 8.37
CA PHE A 389 -28.17 -3.37 9.58
C PHE A 389 -26.72 -3.68 9.95
N TYR A 390 -26.42 -3.58 11.25
CA TYR A 390 -25.10 -3.77 11.82
C TYR A 390 -25.14 -4.79 12.96
N THR A 391 -24.21 -5.74 12.95
CA THR A 391 -24.02 -6.70 14.04
C THR A 391 -22.57 -7.14 14.22
N ALA A 392 -22.13 -7.31 15.46
CA ALA A 392 -20.85 -7.95 15.77
C ALA A 392 -20.99 -9.45 16.08
N ASP A 393 -22.22 -9.96 16.15
CA ASP A 393 -22.48 -11.38 16.36
C ASP A 393 -22.29 -12.12 15.03
N ALA A 394 -21.26 -12.97 14.98
CA ALA A 394 -20.93 -13.75 13.78
C ALA A 394 -22.04 -14.76 13.40
N SER A 395 -22.78 -15.27 14.38
CA SER A 395 -23.90 -16.19 14.14
C SER A 395 -25.10 -15.45 13.57
N GLU A 396 -25.44 -14.28 14.14
CA GLU A 396 -26.50 -13.41 13.61
C GLU A 396 -26.17 -12.96 12.17
N ALA A 397 -24.93 -12.51 11.95
CA ALA A 397 -24.46 -12.13 10.61
C ALA A 397 -24.60 -13.30 9.61
N GLN A 398 -24.22 -14.52 10.01
CA GLN A 398 -24.35 -15.70 9.15
C GLN A 398 -25.82 -16.07 8.89
N GLN A 399 -26.68 -15.98 9.90
CA GLN A 399 -28.12 -16.23 9.77
C GLN A 399 -28.78 -15.23 8.83
N VAL A 400 -28.53 -13.93 9.00
CA VAL A 400 -29.08 -12.89 8.10
C VAL A 400 -28.57 -13.11 6.68
N ARG A 401 -27.27 -13.39 6.50
CA ARG A 401 -26.65 -13.61 5.20
C ARG A 401 -27.23 -14.80 4.43
N THR A 402 -27.61 -15.86 5.13
CA THR A 402 -28.07 -17.12 4.50
C THR A 402 -29.58 -17.32 4.52
N GLY A 403 -30.25 -16.73 5.51
CA GLY A 403 -31.67 -16.97 5.80
C GLY A 403 -32.61 -15.86 5.35
N ASP A 404 -32.14 -14.62 5.17
CA ASP A 404 -33.01 -13.49 4.80
C ASP A 404 -32.57 -12.82 3.49
N ARG A 405 -33.36 -13.05 2.44
CA ARG A 405 -33.11 -12.49 1.09
C ARG A 405 -33.29 -10.97 1.02
N ASN A 406 -33.85 -10.33 2.04
CA ASN A 406 -34.03 -8.88 2.06
C ASN A 406 -32.76 -8.12 2.45
N TRP A 407 -31.69 -8.81 2.87
CA TRP A 407 -30.44 -8.21 3.32
C TRP A 407 -29.25 -8.66 2.47
N ALA A 408 -28.61 -7.70 1.81
CA ALA A 408 -27.37 -7.90 1.09
C ALA A 408 -26.17 -7.67 2.02
N TYR A 409 -25.28 -8.65 2.15
CA TYR A 409 -24.08 -8.52 2.96
C TYR A 409 -23.04 -7.63 2.27
N GLU A 410 -22.54 -6.61 2.97
CA GLU A 410 -21.59 -5.63 2.45
C GLU A 410 -20.17 -5.77 3.03
N GLY A 411 -19.96 -6.71 3.96
CA GLY A 411 -18.66 -6.92 4.60
C GLY A 411 -18.59 -6.42 6.04
N VAL A 412 -17.37 -6.24 6.54
CA VAL A 412 -17.12 -5.63 7.86
C VAL A 412 -16.98 -4.13 7.67
N GLY A 413 -17.94 -3.36 8.19
CA GLY A 413 -17.96 -1.90 8.06
C GLY A 413 -16.94 -1.20 8.96
N PHE A 414 -16.76 -1.70 10.18
CA PHE A 414 -15.78 -1.24 11.16
C PHE A 414 -15.54 -2.30 12.24
N CYS A 415 -14.63 -2.02 13.17
CA CYS A 415 -14.24 -2.95 14.23
C CYS A 415 -14.62 -2.39 15.61
N ALA A 416 -15.40 -3.14 16.37
CA ALA A 416 -15.79 -2.85 17.74
C ALA A 416 -14.86 -3.56 18.74
N ALA A 417 -14.91 -3.20 20.02
CA ALA A 417 -14.15 -3.86 21.06
C ALA A 417 -14.67 -5.29 21.29
N SER A 418 -13.77 -6.23 21.57
CA SER A 418 -14.12 -7.65 21.71
C SER A 418 -14.83 -8.02 23.02
N GLY A 419 -14.99 -7.08 23.95
CA GLY A 419 -15.66 -7.33 25.22
C GLY A 419 -15.93 -6.07 26.03
N PRO A 420 -16.66 -6.19 27.14
CA PRO A 420 -17.20 -5.04 27.89
C PRO A 420 -16.15 -4.28 28.72
N SER A 421 -15.03 -4.91 29.09
CA SER A 421 -14.05 -4.32 30.02
C SER A 421 -13.43 -3.04 29.45
N GLY A 422 -13.62 -1.91 30.14
CA GLY A 422 -13.08 -0.60 29.72
C GLY A 422 -13.79 0.03 28.50
N THR A 423 -14.99 -0.44 28.14
CA THR A 423 -15.72 -0.02 26.94
C THR A 423 -17.09 0.61 27.26
N ALA A 424 -17.73 1.19 26.25
CA ALA A 424 -19.13 1.66 26.32
C ALA A 424 -20.03 0.75 25.46
N PRO A 425 -21.19 0.29 25.97
CA PRO A 425 -22.13 -0.48 25.16
C PRO A 425 -22.77 0.39 24.07
N VAL A 426 -22.95 -0.18 22.88
CA VAL A 426 -23.77 0.39 21.81
C VAL A 426 -25.08 -0.37 21.76
N HIS A 427 -26.17 0.31 22.07
CA HIS A 427 -27.52 -0.22 22.18
C HIS A 427 -28.20 -0.26 20.82
N ARG A 428 -28.89 -1.37 20.50
CA ARG A 428 -29.70 -1.54 19.28
C ARG A 428 -31.18 -1.50 19.58
N PHE A 429 -31.92 -0.85 18.69
CA PHE A 429 -33.37 -0.80 18.70
C PHE A 429 -33.91 -1.12 17.32
N TRP A 430 -35.07 -1.75 17.27
CA TRP A 430 -35.83 -1.99 16.04
C TRP A 430 -37.16 -1.24 16.10
N SER A 431 -37.54 -0.62 14.98
CA SER A 431 -38.87 -0.04 14.82
C SER A 431 -39.64 -0.81 13.75
N THR A 432 -40.73 -1.48 14.15
CA THR A 432 -41.68 -2.08 13.19
C THR A 432 -42.44 -1.03 12.39
N LYS A 433 -42.63 0.17 12.96
CA LYS A 433 -43.26 1.30 12.29
C LYS A 433 -42.41 1.86 11.15
N PHE A 434 -41.11 2.03 11.38
CA PHE A 434 -40.20 2.62 10.39
C PHE A 434 -39.48 1.56 9.53
N GLY A 435 -39.45 0.31 10.00
CA GLY A 435 -38.65 -0.76 9.39
C GLY A 435 -37.15 -0.48 9.48
N LYS A 436 -36.69 0.15 10.57
CA LYS A 436 -35.31 0.63 10.73
C LYS A 436 -34.69 0.13 12.03
N HIS A 437 -33.37 -0.06 11.99
CA HIS A 437 -32.57 -0.21 13.20
C HIS A 437 -31.99 1.15 13.62
N PHE A 438 -31.86 1.34 14.92
CA PHE A 438 -31.18 2.48 15.53
C PHE A 438 -30.11 2.01 16.50
N TYR A 439 -28.98 2.71 16.50
CA TYR A 439 -27.79 2.41 17.31
C TYR A 439 -27.34 3.65 18.07
N THR A 440 -27.08 3.51 19.38
CA THR A 440 -26.55 4.60 20.21
C THR A 440 -25.67 4.12 21.35
N ALA A 441 -24.58 4.84 21.63
CA ALA A 441 -23.82 4.65 22.88
C ALA A 441 -24.22 5.65 23.97
N ASN A 442 -25.06 6.64 23.63
CA ASN A 442 -25.57 7.60 24.58
C ASN A 442 -26.63 6.95 25.47
N VAL A 443 -26.25 6.65 26.71
CA VAL A 443 -27.13 5.99 27.69
C VAL A 443 -28.41 6.78 27.96
N THR A 444 -28.37 8.12 27.93
CA THR A 444 -29.57 8.95 28.11
C THR A 444 -30.51 8.82 26.92
N GLU A 445 -29.99 8.79 25.69
CA GLU A 445 -30.77 8.56 24.48
C GLU A 445 -31.37 7.16 24.45
N ALA A 446 -30.57 6.13 24.76
CA ALA A 446 -31.02 4.76 24.87
C ALA A 446 -32.15 4.60 25.91
N ASN A 447 -32.00 5.21 27.09
CA ASN A 447 -33.02 5.18 28.12
C ASN A 447 -34.30 5.89 27.68
N ARG A 448 -34.19 7.07 27.05
CA ARG A 448 -35.35 7.80 26.52
C ARG A 448 -36.12 6.98 25.49
N LEU A 449 -35.43 6.33 24.54
CA LEU A 449 -36.09 5.48 23.56
C LEU A 449 -36.78 4.30 24.23
N ARG A 450 -36.12 3.65 25.19
CA ARG A 450 -36.68 2.50 25.92
C ARG A 450 -37.92 2.85 26.74
N THR A 451 -37.98 4.03 27.35
CA THR A 451 -39.06 4.37 28.28
C THR A 451 -40.15 5.25 27.66
N ASN A 452 -39.81 6.09 26.68
CA ASN A 452 -40.67 7.20 26.27
C ASN A 452 -41.06 7.17 24.79
N ASP A 453 -40.53 6.25 23.98
CA ASP A 453 -40.90 6.16 22.56
C ASP A 453 -41.44 4.76 22.21
N PRO A 454 -42.77 4.60 22.06
CA PRO A 454 -43.38 3.30 21.76
C PRO A 454 -43.05 2.77 20.36
N ASN A 455 -42.41 3.58 19.49
CA ASN A 455 -42.06 3.16 18.15
C ASN A 455 -40.72 2.40 18.10
N TRP A 456 -39.97 2.33 19.19
CA TRP A 456 -38.65 1.69 19.25
C TRP A 456 -38.62 0.56 20.29
N ALA A 457 -38.47 -0.67 19.81
CA ALA A 457 -38.25 -1.84 20.64
C ALA A 457 -36.76 -2.02 20.92
N TYR A 458 -36.37 -2.14 22.19
CA TYR A 458 -34.99 -2.38 22.58
C TYR A 458 -34.59 -3.85 22.30
N GLU A 459 -33.49 -4.04 21.58
CA GLU A 459 -33.00 -5.37 21.19
C GLU A 459 -31.74 -5.81 21.94
N GLY A 460 -31.17 -4.94 22.79
CA GLY A 460 -29.98 -5.26 23.58
C GLY A 460 -28.74 -4.47 23.16
N VAL A 461 -27.58 -4.95 23.60
CA VAL A 461 -26.27 -4.40 23.24
C VAL A 461 -25.80 -5.08 21.96
N ALA A 462 -25.60 -4.30 20.89
CA ALA A 462 -25.13 -4.81 19.61
C ALA A 462 -23.64 -5.12 19.60
N PHE A 463 -22.86 -4.23 20.20
CA PHE A 463 -21.40 -4.30 20.28
C PHE A 463 -20.86 -3.27 21.29
N PHE A 464 -19.56 -3.28 21.52
CA PHE A 464 -18.89 -2.40 22.48
C PHE A 464 -17.97 -1.40 21.78
N ALA A 465 -18.09 -0.12 22.11
CA ALA A 465 -17.22 0.95 21.63
C ALA A 465 -16.05 1.17 22.60
N PRO A 466 -14.79 1.29 22.13
CA PRO A 466 -13.69 1.77 22.98
C PRO A 466 -14.01 3.13 23.61
N ARG A 467 -13.60 3.30 24.88
CA ARG A 467 -13.52 4.62 25.49
C ARG A 467 -12.23 5.28 25.01
N GLY A 468 -12.36 6.32 24.20
CA GLY A 468 -11.25 7.12 23.69
C GLY A 468 -10.76 8.14 24.71
#